data_AF-A0A8J6YRQ3-F1
#
_entry.id   AF-A0A8J6YRQ3-F1
#
_cell.length_a   1.000
_cell.length_b   1.000
_cell.length_c   1.000
_cell.angle_alpha   90.00
_cell.angle_beta   90.00
_cell.angle_gamma   90.00
#
_symmetry.space_group_name_H-M   'P 1'
#
loop_
_entity.id
_entity.type
_entity.pdbx_description
1 polymer ?
#
loop_
_entity_poly.entity_id
_entity_poly.type
_entity_poly.pdbx_seq_one_letter_code
_entity_poly.pdbx_strand_id
1 'polypeptide(L)'
;FFRKERKFNHLSMEEGRPIDGEGEEGETSSYEWEEALRRHQWEEGRAELIQEILLYESELEKYHLSFHELPDISPKHKDTRQNCFKLAQTFASSPELVEKLRKKRRLPIADLARYSGTPTKTIEKNRKYILAVIILLLHPDLERLQEYIRKGGDES
;
A
#
# COMPACT_ATOMS: atom_id res chain seq x y z
N PHE A 1 60.43 1.29 20.57
CA PHE A 1 59.23 2.05 20.17
C PHE A 1 58.88 1.69 18.74
N PHE A 2 58.04 0.66 18.53
CA PHE A 2 57.58 0.24 17.19
C PHE A 2 56.12 0.65 17.04
N ARG A 3 55.86 1.60 16.14
CA ARG A 3 54.52 2.05 15.78
C ARG A 3 54.03 1.16 14.63
N LYS A 4 53.04 0.31 14.89
CA LYS A 4 52.46 -0.60 13.90
C LYS A 4 51.13 0.00 13.43
N GLU A 5 51.18 0.77 12.34
CA GLU A 5 49.99 1.18 11.58
C GLU A 5 49.35 -0.07 10.97
N ARG A 6 48.10 -0.36 11.36
CA ARG A 6 47.25 -1.35 10.67
C ARG A 6 46.56 -0.62 9.52
N LYS A 7 47.00 -0.94 8.31
CA LYS A 7 46.39 -0.53 7.04
C LYS A 7 44.92 -0.97 7.04
N PHE A 8 44.02 0.01 6.97
CA PHE A 8 42.67 -0.19 6.44
C PHE A 8 42.82 -0.76 5.03
N ASN A 9 42.33 -1.98 4.82
CA ASN A 9 42.22 -2.54 3.49
C ASN A 9 40.83 -3.12 3.32
N HIS A 10 40.15 -2.63 2.30
CA HIS A 10 38.87 -3.07 1.75
C HIS A 10 37.64 -2.97 2.66
N LEU A 11 36.91 -1.85 2.51
CA LEU A 11 35.46 -1.88 2.62
C LEU A 11 34.95 -2.78 1.48
N SER A 12 34.58 -4.01 1.81
CA SER A 12 33.63 -4.76 1.00
C SER A 12 32.24 -4.33 1.45
N MET A 13 31.47 -3.78 0.53
CA MET A 13 30.09 -3.33 0.73
C MET A 13 29.17 -4.56 0.66
N GLU A 14 29.45 -5.56 1.49
CA GLU A 14 28.68 -6.79 1.58
C GLU A 14 28.74 -7.24 3.04
N GLU A 15 27.61 -7.03 3.73
CA GLU A 15 27.27 -7.54 5.06
C GLU A 15 28.13 -7.08 6.24
N GLY A 16 27.68 -6.00 6.90
CA GLY A 16 28.18 -5.51 8.19
C GLY A 16 27.88 -6.43 9.38
N ARG A 17 27.88 -7.75 9.18
CA ARG A 17 27.75 -8.70 10.28
C ARG A 17 29.00 -8.60 11.16
N PRO A 18 28.88 -8.44 12.50
CA PRO A 18 30.05 -8.51 13.36
C PRO A 18 30.70 -9.88 13.20
N ILE A 19 31.99 -9.91 12.87
CA ILE A 19 32.80 -11.13 12.84
C ILE A 19 32.93 -11.59 14.29
N ASP A 20 32.38 -12.77 14.55
CA ASP A 20 32.33 -13.52 15.78
C ASP A 20 33.73 -13.58 16.44
N GLY A 21 33.91 -12.75 17.47
CA GLY A 21 35.01 -12.87 18.42
C GLY A 21 34.62 -13.87 19.50
N GLU A 22 35.42 -14.91 19.69
CA GLU A 22 35.22 -15.95 20.72
C GLU A 22 35.19 -15.33 22.13
N GLY A 23 33.99 -15.07 22.65
CA GLY A 23 33.72 -14.56 24.00
C GLY A 23 32.24 -14.22 24.20
N GLU A 24 31.75 -14.19 25.45
CA GLU A 24 30.36 -13.87 25.84
C GLU A 24 29.85 -12.52 25.29
N GLU A 25 30.74 -11.64 24.85
CA GLU A 25 30.44 -10.36 24.18
C GLU A 25 29.96 -10.50 22.72
N GLY A 26 30.28 -11.61 22.04
CA GLY A 26 29.91 -11.86 20.65
C GLY A 26 28.40 -12.09 20.44
N GLU A 27 27.75 -12.81 21.37
CA GLU A 27 26.30 -13.06 21.30
C GLU A 27 25.48 -11.80 21.60
N THR A 28 25.90 -11.01 22.58
CA THR A 28 25.25 -9.72 22.93
C THR A 28 25.37 -8.72 21.77
N SER A 29 26.56 -8.63 21.16
CA SER A 29 26.78 -7.77 19.98
C SER A 29 25.94 -8.21 18.78
N SER A 30 25.72 -9.51 18.57
CA SER A 30 24.86 -10.03 17.50
C SER A 30 23.40 -9.62 17.72
N TYR A 31 22.89 -9.77 18.95
CA TYR A 31 21.52 -9.40 19.30
C TYR A 31 21.25 -7.90 19.14
N GLU A 32 22.16 -7.04 19.62
CA GLU A 32 22.03 -5.59 19.47
C GLU A 32 22.01 -5.14 18.00
N TRP A 33 22.82 -5.79 17.15
CA TRP A 33 22.86 -5.54 15.72
C TRP A 33 21.57 -5.99 15.02
N GLU A 34 21.07 -7.19 15.36
CA GLU A 34 19.78 -7.70 14.88
C GLU A 34 18.63 -6.78 15.30
N GLU A 35 18.66 -6.26 16.53
CA GLU A 35 17.64 -5.35 17.01
C GLU A 35 17.69 -3.99 16.29
N ALA A 36 18.89 -3.45 16.07
CA ALA A 36 19.09 -2.21 15.31
C ALA A 36 18.64 -2.36 13.85
N LEU A 37 19.00 -3.48 13.20
CA LEU A 37 18.54 -3.82 11.85
C LEU A 37 17.02 -3.90 11.78
N ARG A 38 16.39 -4.59 12.74
CA ARG A 38 14.93 -4.69 12.83
C ARG A 38 14.26 -3.33 13.00
N ARG A 39 14.81 -2.45 13.85
CA ARG A 39 14.28 -1.07 14.03
C ARG A 39 14.40 -0.28 12.74
N HIS A 40 15.54 -0.34 12.06
CA HIS A 40 15.75 0.35 10.78
C HIS A 40 14.75 -0.13 9.71
N GLN A 41 14.63 -1.44 9.53
CA GLN A 41 13.66 -2.02 8.58
C GLN A 41 12.22 -1.62 8.92
N TRP A 42 11.87 -1.54 10.20
CA TRP A 42 10.57 -1.07 10.65
C TRP A 42 10.33 0.41 10.33
N GLU A 43 11.33 1.26 10.54
CA GLU A 43 11.27 2.69 10.22
C GLU A 43 11.16 2.91 8.71
N GLU A 44 11.95 2.20 7.90
CA GLU A 44 11.86 2.22 6.44
C GLU A 44 10.48 1.80 5.94
N GLY A 45 9.97 0.66 6.43
CA GLY A 45 8.64 0.18 6.03
C GLY A 45 7.51 1.16 6.39
N ARG A 46 7.65 1.88 7.51
CA ARG A 46 6.71 2.96 7.87
C ARG A 46 6.85 4.16 6.95
N ALA A 47 8.06 4.58 6.61
CA ALA A 47 8.29 5.68 5.70
C ALA A 47 7.70 5.37 4.31
N GLU A 48 7.88 4.15 3.80
CA GLU A 48 7.28 3.67 2.55
C GLU A 48 5.74 3.71 2.60
N LEU A 49 5.12 3.20 3.66
CA LEU A 49 3.66 3.23 3.81
C LEU A 49 3.12 4.67 3.83
N ILE A 50 3.82 5.60 4.48
CA ILE A 50 3.45 7.02 4.47
C ILE A 50 3.50 7.58 3.05
N GLN A 51 4.53 7.24 2.25
CA GLN A 51 4.60 7.65 0.85
C GLN A 51 3.43 7.09 0.03
N GLU A 52 3.04 5.83 0.22
CA GLU A 52 1.87 5.25 -0.45
C GLU A 52 0.57 5.97 -0.06
N ILE A 53 0.39 6.32 1.22
CA ILE A 53 -0.79 7.07 1.70
C ILE A 53 -0.85 8.45 1.03
N LEU A 54 0.27 9.19 0.99
CA LEU A 54 0.34 10.51 0.35
C LEU A 54 0.09 10.43 -1.15
N LEU A 55 0.64 9.41 -1.81
CA LEU A 55 0.36 9.15 -3.22
C LEU A 55 -1.13 8.88 -3.42
N TYR A 56 -1.72 8.00 -2.62
CA TYR A 56 -3.14 7.68 -2.72
C TYR A 56 -4.03 8.90 -2.50
N GLU A 57 -3.75 9.71 -1.48
CA GLU A 57 -4.44 10.98 -1.24
C GLU A 57 -4.40 11.89 -2.49
N SER A 58 -3.21 12.06 -3.08
CA SER A 58 -3.05 12.86 -4.30
C SER A 58 -3.81 12.30 -5.50
N GLU A 59 -3.94 10.96 -5.61
CA GLU A 59 -4.72 10.33 -6.68
C GLU A 59 -6.22 10.48 -6.48
N LEU A 60 -6.70 10.40 -5.24
CA LEU A 60 -8.11 10.62 -4.88
C LEU A 60 -8.57 12.05 -5.18
N GLU A 61 -7.73 13.05 -4.88
CA GLU A 61 -8.04 14.45 -5.10
C GLU A 61 -8.34 14.79 -6.56
N LYS A 62 -7.68 14.09 -7.51
CA LYS A 62 -7.93 14.22 -8.96
C LYS A 62 -9.36 13.86 -9.37
N TYR A 63 -10.10 13.21 -8.48
CA TYR A 63 -11.50 12.82 -8.66
C TYR A 63 -12.44 13.43 -7.62
N HIS A 64 -12.00 14.51 -6.95
CA HIS A 64 -12.77 15.22 -5.93
C HIS A 64 -13.19 14.31 -4.76
N LEU A 65 -12.28 13.42 -4.35
CA LEU A 65 -12.43 12.60 -3.15
C LEU A 65 -11.30 12.93 -2.17
N SER A 66 -11.66 13.12 -0.90
CA SER A 66 -10.67 13.28 0.17
C SER A 66 -10.28 11.92 0.74
N PHE A 67 -9.01 11.76 1.15
CA PHE A 67 -8.62 10.59 1.94
C PHE A 67 -9.37 10.55 3.29
N HIS A 68 -9.61 11.70 3.91
CA HIS A 68 -10.27 11.79 5.21
C HIS A 68 -11.77 11.45 5.20
N GLU A 69 -12.45 11.50 4.05
CA GLU A 69 -13.85 11.08 3.95
C GLU A 69 -14.04 9.58 3.74
N LEU A 70 -12.95 8.82 3.47
CA LEU A 70 -13.02 7.38 3.21
C LEU A 70 -13.71 6.58 4.32
N PRO A 71 -13.45 6.81 5.62
CA PRO A 71 -14.15 6.10 6.69
C PRO A 71 -15.67 6.29 6.66
N ASP A 72 -16.13 7.50 6.32
CA ASP A 72 -17.55 7.86 6.33
C ASP A 72 -18.32 7.27 5.14
N ILE A 73 -17.68 7.22 3.97
CA ILE A 73 -18.29 6.66 2.75
C ILE A 73 -18.19 5.13 2.69
N SER A 74 -17.38 4.52 3.55
CA SER A 74 -17.14 3.08 3.54
C SER A 74 -18.39 2.29 3.97
N PRO A 75 -18.82 1.28 3.20
CA PRO A 75 -19.98 0.47 3.58
C PRO A 75 -19.75 -0.26 4.92
N LYS A 76 -20.73 -0.15 5.82
CA LYS A 76 -20.67 -0.79 7.16
C LYS A 76 -20.72 -2.31 7.12
N HIS A 77 -21.46 -2.88 6.16
CA HIS A 77 -21.64 -4.33 6.05
C HIS A 77 -20.58 -4.94 5.13
N LYS A 78 -19.99 -6.07 5.58
CA LYS A 78 -18.95 -6.82 4.85
C LYS A 78 -19.42 -7.18 3.43
N ASP A 79 -20.64 -7.67 3.27
CA ASP A 79 -21.20 -8.03 1.95
C ASP A 79 -21.25 -6.85 0.98
N THR A 80 -21.58 -5.66 1.48
CA THR A 80 -21.61 -4.45 0.65
C THR A 80 -20.20 -4.03 0.25
N ARG A 81 -19.23 -4.11 1.17
CA ARG A 81 -17.81 -3.85 0.86
C ARG A 81 -17.28 -4.82 -0.19
N GLN A 82 -17.55 -6.11 -0.03
CA GLN A 82 -17.15 -7.15 -0.99
C GLN A 82 -17.77 -6.91 -2.36
N ASN A 83 -19.05 -6.54 -2.43
CA ASN A 83 -19.69 -6.20 -3.70
C ASN A 83 -19.04 -4.98 -4.38
N CYS A 84 -18.71 -3.94 -3.61
CA CYS A 84 -18.00 -2.78 -4.15
C CYS A 84 -16.60 -3.14 -4.66
N PHE A 85 -15.89 -4.03 -3.95
CA PHE A 85 -14.59 -4.52 -4.38
C PHE A 85 -14.68 -5.30 -5.69
N LYS A 86 -15.65 -6.21 -5.83
CA LYS A 86 -15.91 -6.93 -7.08
C LYS A 86 -16.20 -5.98 -8.25
N LEU A 87 -17.04 -4.96 -8.02
CA LEU A 87 -17.31 -3.91 -9.01
C LEU A 87 -16.03 -3.19 -9.44
N ALA A 88 -15.16 -2.84 -8.49
CA ALA A 88 -13.89 -2.20 -8.76
C ALA A 88 -12.92 -3.11 -9.55
N GLN A 89 -12.87 -4.41 -9.25
CA GLN A 89 -12.08 -5.39 -10.01
C GLN A 89 -12.58 -5.54 -11.46
N THR A 90 -13.90 -5.66 -11.66
CA THR A 90 -14.51 -5.68 -12.99
C THR A 90 -14.18 -4.40 -13.76
N PHE A 91 -14.20 -3.25 -13.07
CA PHE A 91 -13.84 -1.97 -13.65
C PHE A 91 -12.38 -1.92 -14.09
N ALA A 92 -11.45 -2.25 -13.19
CA ALA A 92 -10.02 -2.20 -13.44
C ALA A 92 -9.56 -3.16 -14.55
N SER A 93 -10.30 -4.27 -14.73
CA SER A 93 -10.06 -5.24 -15.79
C SER A 93 -10.56 -4.80 -17.17
N SER A 94 -11.27 -3.67 -17.27
CA SER A 94 -11.84 -3.15 -18.53
C SER A 94 -11.11 -1.87 -18.97
N PRO A 95 -10.20 -1.95 -19.97
CA PRO A 95 -9.46 -0.79 -20.46
C PRO A 95 -10.37 0.37 -20.92
N GLU A 96 -11.52 0.05 -21.51
CA GLU A 96 -12.49 1.05 -21.97
C GLU A 96 -13.07 1.87 -20.81
N LEU A 97 -13.43 1.21 -19.70
CA LEU A 97 -13.95 1.88 -18.51
C LEU A 97 -12.87 2.75 -17.86
N VAL A 98 -11.65 2.25 -17.76
CA VAL A 98 -10.50 2.98 -17.21
C VAL A 98 -10.19 4.22 -18.05
N GLU A 99 -10.19 4.11 -19.37
CA GLU A 99 -9.99 5.25 -20.27
C GLU A 99 -11.08 6.31 -20.08
N LYS A 100 -12.36 5.89 -20.01
CA LYS A 100 -13.48 6.79 -19.74
C LYS A 100 -13.33 7.52 -18.41
N LEU A 101 -12.91 6.83 -17.36
CA LEU A 101 -12.67 7.43 -16.05
C LEU A 101 -11.55 8.48 -16.12
N ARG A 102 -10.41 8.15 -16.75
CA ARG A 102 -9.26 9.06 -16.89
C ARG A 102 -9.64 10.32 -17.68
N LYS A 103 -10.43 10.17 -18.75
CA LYS A 103 -10.88 11.30 -19.59
C LYS A 103 -11.93 12.18 -18.91
N LYS A 104 -12.95 11.57 -18.29
CA LYS A 104 -14.11 12.29 -17.74
C LYS A 104 -13.97 12.66 -16.27
N ARG A 105 -12.97 12.13 -15.57
CA ARG A 105 -12.77 12.26 -14.12
C ARG A 105 -14.02 11.92 -13.30
N ARG A 106 -14.86 11.01 -13.84
CA ARG A 106 -16.11 10.58 -13.22
C ARG A 106 -16.35 9.11 -13.52
N LEU A 107 -16.87 8.39 -12.52
CA LEU A 107 -17.26 6.99 -12.64
C LEU A 107 -18.34 6.82 -13.74
N PRO A 108 -18.10 6.05 -14.81
CA PRO A 108 -19.10 5.76 -15.84
C PRO A 108 -20.12 4.71 -15.33
N ILE A 109 -21.05 5.16 -14.46
CA ILE A 109 -21.98 4.31 -13.70
C ILE A 109 -22.87 3.45 -14.62
N ALA A 110 -23.41 4.05 -15.70
CA ALA A 110 -24.27 3.34 -16.63
C ALA A 110 -23.51 2.21 -17.35
N ASP A 111 -22.26 2.47 -17.74
CA ASP A 111 -21.43 1.44 -18.37
C ASP A 111 -21.07 0.36 -17.35
N LEU A 112 -20.58 0.73 -16.15
CA LEU A 112 -20.25 -0.24 -15.09
C LEU A 112 -21.45 -1.12 -14.72
N ALA A 113 -22.67 -0.57 -14.68
CA ALA A 113 -23.88 -1.35 -14.47
C ALA A 113 -24.10 -2.40 -15.58
N ARG A 114 -23.86 -2.04 -16.84
CA ARG A 114 -23.97 -2.97 -17.98
C ARG A 114 -22.90 -4.05 -17.94
N TYR A 115 -21.66 -3.72 -17.58
CA TYR A 115 -20.56 -4.69 -17.48
C TYR A 115 -20.73 -5.65 -16.31
N SER A 116 -21.21 -5.16 -15.16
CA SER A 116 -21.29 -5.95 -13.93
C SER A 116 -22.65 -6.62 -13.69
N GLY A 117 -23.69 -6.24 -14.45
CA GLY A 117 -25.07 -6.65 -14.17
C GLY A 117 -25.66 -6.06 -12.88
N THR A 118 -24.93 -5.17 -12.20
CA THR A 118 -25.38 -4.56 -10.95
C THR A 118 -26.30 -3.37 -11.23
N PRO A 119 -27.44 -3.23 -10.50
CA PRO A 119 -28.33 -2.09 -10.67
C PRO A 119 -27.62 -0.75 -10.47
N THR A 120 -27.90 0.22 -11.33
CA THR A 120 -27.32 1.58 -11.27
C THR A 120 -27.51 2.24 -9.90
N LYS A 121 -28.66 2.06 -9.26
CA LYS A 121 -28.96 2.57 -7.91
C LYS A 121 -27.97 2.07 -6.86
N THR A 122 -27.54 0.81 -6.95
CA THR A 122 -26.58 0.19 -6.02
C THR A 122 -25.19 0.80 -6.19
N ILE A 123 -24.78 1.01 -7.44
CA ILE A 123 -23.50 1.65 -7.76
C ILE A 123 -23.53 3.11 -7.32
N GLU A 124 -24.60 3.85 -7.63
CA GLU A 124 -24.75 5.27 -7.29
C GLU A 124 -24.63 5.50 -5.78
N LYS A 125 -25.29 4.64 -4.98
CA LYS A 125 -25.25 4.71 -3.51
C LYS A 125 -23.83 4.57 -2.95
N ASN A 126 -22.98 3.75 -3.58
CA ASN A 126 -21.62 3.46 -3.11
C ASN A 126 -20.54 4.06 -4.02
N ARG A 127 -20.89 5.02 -4.90
CA ARG A 127 -20.02 5.46 -6.01
C ARG A 127 -18.67 5.99 -5.55
N LYS A 128 -18.65 6.72 -4.43
CA LYS A 128 -17.43 7.31 -3.88
C LYS A 128 -16.47 6.23 -3.39
N TYR A 129 -17.00 5.24 -2.66
CA TYR A 129 -16.21 4.11 -2.17
C TYR A 129 -15.74 3.22 -3.32
N ILE A 130 -16.61 2.92 -4.30
CA ILE A 130 -16.22 2.16 -5.49
C ILE A 130 -15.08 2.87 -6.23
N LEU A 131 -15.18 4.20 -6.40
CA LEU A 131 -14.15 4.99 -7.05
C LEU A 131 -12.83 4.97 -6.27
N ALA A 132 -12.87 5.08 -4.94
CA ALA A 132 -11.69 4.95 -4.08
C ALA A 132 -10.98 3.61 -4.31
N VAL A 133 -11.73 2.50 -4.27
CA VAL A 133 -11.16 1.16 -4.51
C VAL A 133 -10.63 1.01 -5.94
N ILE A 134 -11.30 1.58 -6.95
CA ILE A 134 -10.79 1.58 -8.33
C ILE A 134 -9.45 2.30 -8.41
N ILE A 135 -9.34 3.49 -7.82
CA ILE A 135 -8.07 4.24 -7.79
C ILE A 135 -7.00 3.42 -7.10
N LEU A 136 -7.31 2.83 -5.95
CA LEU A 136 -6.37 1.95 -5.26
C LEU A 136 -5.85 0.82 -6.16
N LEU A 137 -6.72 0.14 -6.90
CA LEU A 137 -6.38 -1.00 -7.77
C LEU A 137 -5.64 -0.61 -9.06
N LEU A 138 -5.80 0.62 -9.55
CA LEU A 138 -5.18 1.08 -10.80
C LEU A 138 -3.73 1.55 -10.63
N HIS A 139 -3.24 1.65 -9.39
CA HIS A 139 -1.94 2.19 -9.05
C HIS A 139 -1.06 1.09 -8.40
N PRO A 140 -0.09 0.51 -9.15
CA PRO A 140 0.80 -0.53 -8.64
C PRO A 140 1.64 -0.08 -7.43
N ASP A 141 1.95 1.22 -7.36
CA ASP A 141 2.73 1.82 -6.27
C ASP A 141 2.00 1.84 -4.92
N LEU A 142 0.76 1.34 -4.86
CA LEU A 142 -0.07 1.25 -3.64
C LEU A 142 -0.19 -0.20 -3.13
N GLU A 143 0.71 -1.09 -3.51
CA GLU A 143 0.63 -2.53 -3.19
C GLU A 143 0.57 -2.81 -1.69
N ARG A 144 1.36 -2.12 -0.85
CA ARG A 144 1.30 -2.34 0.61
C ARG A 144 -0.04 -1.89 1.14
N LEU A 145 -0.54 -0.74 0.70
CA LEU A 145 -1.86 -0.23 1.10
C LEU A 145 -2.99 -1.19 0.68
N GLN A 146 -2.91 -1.76 -0.53
CA GLN A 146 -3.85 -2.80 -0.98
C GLN A 146 -3.82 -4.04 -0.07
N GLU A 147 -2.63 -4.49 0.32
CA GLU A 147 -2.45 -5.64 1.19
C GLU A 147 -2.97 -5.37 2.61
N TYR A 148 -2.77 -4.16 3.15
CA TYR A 148 -3.34 -3.72 4.42
C TYR A 148 -4.87 -3.79 4.42
N ILE A 149 -5.51 -3.30 3.35
CA ILE A 149 -6.97 -3.34 3.23
C ILE A 149 -7.50 -4.77 3.09
N ARG A 150 -6.75 -5.65 2.40
CA ARG A 150 -7.10 -7.06 2.26
C ARG A 150 -7.03 -7.79 3.60
N LYS A 151 -5.97 -7.58 4.38
CA LYS A 151 -5.77 -8.20 5.70
C LYS A 151 -6.75 -7.66 6.76
N GLY A 152 -6.94 -6.35 6.82
CA GLY A 152 -7.86 -5.71 7.78
C GLY A 152 -9.34 -6.00 7.56
N GLY A 153 -9.74 -6.52 6.38
CA GLY A 153 -11.12 -6.87 6.05
C GLY A 153 -11.63 -8.20 6.64
N ASP A 154 -10.74 -9.01 7.22
CA ASP A 154 -11.08 -10.29 7.84
C ASP A 154 -11.21 -10.25 9.36
N GLU A 155 -10.74 -9.18 10.00
CA GLU A 155 -10.81 -8.99 11.47
C GLU A 155 -12.02 -8.14 11.92
N SER A 156 -12.99 -7.84 11.04
CA SER A 156 -14.18 -7.01 11.34
C SER A 156 -15.49 -7.52 10.73
#